data_AF-A0A931WKK9-F1
#
_entry.id   AF-A0A931WKK9-F1
#
_cell.length_a   1.000
_cell.length_b   1.000
_cell.length_c   1.000
_cell.angle_alpha   90.00
_cell.angle_beta   90.00
_cell.angle_gamma   90.00
#
_symmetry.space_group_name_H-M   'P 1'
#
loop_
_entity.id
_entity.type
_entity.pdbx_description
1 polymer ?
#
loop_
_entity_poly.entity_id
_entity_poly.type
_entity_poly.pdbx_seq_one_letter_code
_entity_poly.pdbx_strand_id
1 'polypeptide(L)' 'MAEERVERERVPYWQLLFDDPFFLLVLGLGLPLVLYLIWGVIEITTIPSP' A
#
# COMPACT_ATOMS: atom_id res chain seq x y z
N MET A 1 -31.55 -12.84 -32.46
CA MET A 1 -30.28 -12.99 -31.70
C MET A 1 -29.76 -11.59 -31.51
N ALA A 2 -30.14 -10.93 -30.42
CA ALA A 2 -29.68 -9.59 -30.13
C ALA A 2 -28.20 -9.72 -29.75
N GLU A 3 -27.34 -9.06 -30.52
CA GLU A 3 -25.90 -9.02 -30.27
C GLU A 3 -25.66 -8.47 -28.86
N GLU A 4 -25.22 -9.33 -27.96
CA GLU A 4 -24.77 -8.98 -26.63
C GLU A 4 -23.42 -8.25 -26.78
N ARG A 5 -23.47 -6.95 -27.10
CA ARG A 5 -22.30 -6.07 -26.97
C ARG A 5 -22.05 -5.88 -25.49
N VAL A 6 -21.32 -6.81 -24.89
CA VAL A 6 -20.70 -6.58 -23.58
C VAL A 6 -19.60 -5.54 -23.80
N GLU A 7 -19.97 -4.26 -23.70
CA GLU A 7 -18.99 -3.19 -23.54
C GLU A 7 -18.16 -3.54 -22.30
N ARG A 8 -16.89 -3.88 -22.50
CA ARG A 8 -15.96 -4.07 -21.39
C ARG A 8 -15.74 -2.71 -20.73
N GLU A 9 -16.54 -2.41 -19.71
CA GLU A 9 -16.31 -1.27 -18.85
C GLU A 9 -14.88 -1.33 -18.31
N ARG A 10 -14.13 -0.25 -18.54
CA ARG A 10 -12.75 -0.15 -18.10
C ARG A 10 -12.75 0.01 -16.58
N VAL A 11 -12.16 -0.96 -15.88
CA VAL A 11 -12.07 -0.93 -14.41
C VAL A 11 -11.29 0.33 -13.96
N PRO A 12 -11.89 1.17 -13.09
CA PRO A 12 -11.22 2.30 -12.45
C PRO A 12 -9.93 1.92 -11.72
N TYR A 13 -8.89 2.75 -11.84
CA TYR A 13 -7.59 2.50 -11.19
C TYR A 13 -7.66 2.37 -9.67
N TRP A 14 -8.57 3.12 -9.02
CA TRP A 14 -8.72 3.06 -7.58
C TRP A 14 -9.31 1.73 -7.11
N GLN A 15 -10.18 1.10 -7.91
CA GLN A 15 -10.68 -0.25 -7.59
C GLN A 15 -9.54 -1.27 -7.63
N LEU A 16 -8.73 -1.28 -8.70
CA LEU A 16 -7.57 -2.17 -8.81
C LEU A 16 -6.59 -2.05 -7.64
N LEU A 17 -6.44 -0.85 -7.07
CA LEU A 17 -5.54 -0.61 -5.95
C LEU A 17 -6.10 -1.07 -4.60
N PHE A 18 -7.41 -0.89 -4.37
CA PHE A 18 -8.07 -1.24 -3.12
C PHE A 18 -8.66 -2.66 -3.10
N ASP A 19 -8.76 -3.33 -4.26
CA ASP A 19 -9.26 -4.70 -4.37
C ASP A 19 -8.18 -5.76 -4.08
N ASP A 20 -6.90 -5.38 -4.01
CA ASP A 20 -5.81 -6.28 -3.64
C ASP A 20 -5.57 -6.26 -2.10
N PRO A 21 -6.03 -7.28 -1.36
CA PRO A 21 -5.89 -7.32 0.09
C PRO A 21 -4.43 -7.41 0.55
N PHE A 22 -3.52 -7.95 -0.26
CA PHE A 22 -2.09 -8.00 0.08
C PHE A 22 -1.44 -6.64 -0.08
N PHE A 23 -1.81 -5.88 -1.11
CA PHE A 23 -1.37 -4.50 -1.27
C PHE A 23 -1.79 -3.66 -0.06
N LEU A 24 -3.04 -3.80 0.38
CA LEU A 24 -3.54 -3.12 1.58
C LEU A 24 -2.87 -3.62 2.86
N LEU A 25 -2.49 -4.89 2.94
CA LEU A 25 -1.75 -5.43 4.07
C LEU A 25 -0.32 -4.85 4.13
N VAL A 26 0.36 -4.72 2.99
CA VAL A 26 1.67 -4.07 2.92
C VAL A 26 1.59 -2.60 3.29
N LEU A 27 0.59 -1.87 2.79
CA LEU A 27 0.39 -0.48 3.20
C LEU A 27 -0.03 -0.36 4.68
N GLY A 28 -0.88 -1.25 5.17
CA GLY A 28 -1.42 -1.17 6.52
C GLY A 28 -0.41 -1.59 7.59
N LEU A 29 0.35 -2.65 7.35
CA LEU A 29 1.32 -3.20 8.32
C LEU A 29 2.77 -2.85 7.94
N GLY A 30 3.11 -2.94 6.66
CA GLY A 30 4.47 -2.68 6.18
C GLY A 30 4.87 -1.21 6.30
N LEU A 31 3.96 -0.27 5.96
CA LEU A 31 4.26 1.15 6.08
C LEU A 31 4.57 1.58 7.52
N PRO A 32 3.74 1.32 8.55
CA PRO A 32 4.08 1.70 9.91
C PRO A 32 5.32 0.97 10.43
N LEU A 33 5.56 -0.28 10.02
CA LEU A 33 6.77 -1.01 10.39
C LEU A 33 8.03 -0.31 9.85
N VAL A 34 8.06 0.04 8.57
CA VAL A 34 9.21 0.73 7.96
C VAL A 34 9.42 2.10 8.59
N LEU A 35 8.34 2.86 8.81
CA LEU A 35 8.42 4.16 9.48
C LEU A 35 8.98 4.03 10.90
N TYR A 36 8.50 3.04 11.66
CA TYR A 36 8.99 2.77 13.01
C TYR A 36 10.47 2.37 13.04
N LEU A 37 10.91 1.55 12.09
CA LEU A 37 12.31 1.17 11.96
C LEU A 37 13.19 2.38 11.64
N ILE A 38 12.80 3.23 10.67
CA ILE A 38 13.53 4.45 10.33
C ILE A 38 13.59 5.38 11.55
N TRP A 39 12.47 5.58 12.24
CA TRP A 39 12.41 6.38 13.45
C TRP A 39 13.36 5.83 14.52
N GLY A 40 13.33 4.52 14.78
CA GLY A 40 14.20 3.86 15.75
C GLY A 40 15.68 4.02 15.41
N VAL A 41 16.05 3.96 14.13
CA VAL A 41 17.43 4.23 13.69
C VAL A 41 17.82 5.69 13.95
N ILE A 42 16.96 6.64 13.60
CA ILE A 42 17.19 8.06 13.88
C ILE A 42 17.42 8.26 15.38
N GLU A 43 16.52 7.74 16.21
CA GLU A 43 16.61 7.83 17.67
C GLU A 43 17.99 7.35 18.17
N ILE A 44 18.40 6.13 17.78
CA ILE A 44 19.68 5.53 18.19
C ILE A 44 20.86 6.40 17.77
N THR A 45 20.86 6.92 16.54
CA THR A 45 21.97 7.76 16.03
C THR A 45 22.04 9.14 16.66
N THR A 46 20.93 9.63 17.20
CA THR A 46 20.86 10.93 17.89
C THR A 46 21.20 10.86 19.37
N ILE A 47 21.36 9.66 19.94
CA ILE A 47 21.81 9.48 21.32
C ILE A 47 23.26 10.01 21.41
N PRO A 48 23.55 10.98 22.30
CA PRO A 48 24.90 11.48 22.47
C PRO A 48 25.81 10.37 22.98
N SER A 49 26.93 10.16 22.29
CA SER A 49 28.08 9.42 22.83
C SER A 49 28.61 10.18 24.05
N PRO A 50 28.92 9.50 25.18
CA PRO A 50 29.68 10.11 26.27
C PRO A 50 31.07 10.57 25.81
#